data_AF-A0A8C6V1D6-F1
#
_entry.id   AF-A0A8C6V1D6-F1
#
_cell.length_a   1.000
_cell.length_b   1.000
_cell.length_c   1.000
_cell.angle_alpha   90.00
_cell.angle_beta   90.00
_cell.angle_gamma   90.00
#
_symmetry.space_group_name_H-M   'P 1'
#
loop_
_entity.id
_entity.type
_entity.pdbx_description
1 polymer ?
#
loop_
_entity_poly.entity_id
_entity_poly.type
_entity_poly.pdbx_seq_one_letter_code
_entity_poly.pdbx_strand_id
1 'polypeptide(L)'
;MVGTTTRKRGRKQQFNMERETREIDICENKDENCYSPSKLHMYEAQFFGFTPQTCVLRVCNAFQDCLYDILPVVEKVCVRQLSSGGSEAEEQLRTVARECSRKLQQFLEERFRKLSERMTSLLVTRCLTVPPHVLLPEDQSHQKYPHAVQEVLRLESSIAELQSAFEAEVCARRALLAELEEQKEVERQLDEIVSWVRELQSAWVKEGNSSFHDSFRTVMESVKKLQTAITEVYNKAPQPRD
;
A
#
# COMPACT_ATOMS: atom_id res chain seq x y z
N MET A 1 -40.45 45.38 10.05
CA MET A 1 -39.57 46.50 9.69
C MET A 1 -38.63 46.77 10.87
N VAL A 2 -37.34 46.61 10.59
CA VAL A 2 -36.16 47.11 11.33
C VAL A 2 -36.01 46.69 12.79
N GLY A 3 -35.50 45.46 13.00
CA GLY A 3 -34.77 45.10 14.21
C GLY A 3 -33.34 45.63 14.16
N THR A 4 -32.96 46.43 15.14
CA THR A 4 -31.67 47.11 15.27
C THR A 4 -30.60 46.16 15.81
N THR A 5 -29.73 45.67 14.93
CA THR A 5 -28.56 44.85 15.31
C THR A 5 -27.36 45.75 15.59
N THR A 6 -27.04 45.97 16.87
CA THR A 6 -25.84 46.70 17.32
C THR A 6 -24.60 45.81 17.21
N ARG A 7 -23.85 45.99 16.12
CA ARG A 7 -22.58 45.30 15.85
C ARG A 7 -21.45 45.95 16.66
N LYS A 8 -21.12 45.43 17.84
CA LYS A 8 -19.91 45.79 18.61
C LYS A 8 -18.66 45.44 17.78
N ARG A 9 -17.95 46.46 17.29
CA ARG A 9 -16.59 46.34 16.73
C ARG A 9 -15.62 46.02 17.87
N GLY A 10 -15.24 44.75 18.00
CA GLY A 10 -14.10 44.35 18.81
C GLY A 10 -12.80 44.87 18.18
N ARG A 11 -12.06 45.70 18.92
CA ARG A 11 -10.67 46.06 18.62
C ARG A 11 -9.83 44.78 18.69
N LYS A 12 -9.43 44.22 17.54
CA LYS A 12 -8.32 43.28 17.48
C LYS A 12 -7.04 44.08 17.70
N GLN A 13 -6.44 43.92 18.87
CA GLN A 13 -5.04 44.30 19.10
C GLN A 13 -4.18 43.45 18.16
N GLN A 14 -3.56 44.07 17.17
CA GLN A 14 -2.45 43.48 16.43
C GLN A 14 -1.29 43.35 17.42
N PHE A 15 -1.06 42.13 17.90
CA PHE A 15 0.23 41.74 18.45
C PHE A 15 1.20 41.64 17.26
N ASN A 16 1.98 42.70 17.03
CA ASN A 16 3.17 42.62 16.19
C ASN A 16 4.16 41.69 16.89
N MET A 17 4.21 40.45 16.43
CA MET A 17 5.27 39.50 16.77
C MET A 17 6.29 39.51 15.64
N GLU A 18 6.94 40.65 15.43
CA GLU A 18 8.20 40.70 14.70
C GLU A 18 9.28 40.20 15.67
N ARG A 19 9.34 38.88 15.85
CA ARG A 19 10.61 38.25 16.22
C ARG A 19 11.51 38.42 15.01
N GLU A 20 12.38 39.42 15.05
CA GLU A 20 13.63 39.39 14.29
C GLU A 20 14.30 38.05 14.62
N THR A 21 14.14 37.06 13.75
CA THR A 21 15.10 35.95 13.63
C THR A 21 16.42 36.58 13.20
N ARG A 22 17.17 37.07 14.18
CA ARG A 22 18.62 37.14 14.03
C ARG A 22 19.08 35.69 14.07
N GLU A 23 19.28 35.14 12.89
CA GLU A 23 20.16 33.99 12.72
C GLU A 23 21.54 34.44 13.21
N ILE A 24 21.77 34.27 14.51
CA ILE A 24 23.10 34.44 15.10
C ILE A 24 23.76 33.09 14.92
N ASP A 25 24.70 33.13 14.00
CA ASP A 25 25.50 32.04 13.50
C ASP A 25 26.36 31.42 14.63
N ILE A 26 25.79 30.44 15.31
CA ILE A 26 26.48 29.67 16.34
C ILE A 26 26.41 28.21 15.89
N CYS A 27 27.57 27.77 15.39
CA CYS A 27 27.87 26.47 14.79
C CYS A 27 27.83 26.36 13.25
N GLU A 28 28.06 27.43 12.48
CA GLU A 28 28.70 27.23 11.16
C GLU A 28 30.19 26.88 11.34
N ASN A 29 30.45 25.60 11.61
CA ASN A 29 31.65 25.02 11.05
C ASN A 29 31.47 25.06 9.53
N LYS A 30 32.26 25.91 8.87
CA LYS A 30 32.41 25.97 7.41
C LYS A 30 33.07 24.71 6.87
N ASP A 31 32.42 23.58 7.04
CA ASP A 31 32.69 22.37 6.29
C ASP A 31 31.51 22.16 5.35
N GLU A 32 31.67 22.54 4.07
CA GLU A 32 30.73 22.25 2.97
C GLU A 32 30.54 20.75 2.68
N ASN A 33 30.75 19.88 3.67
CA ASN A 33 30.62 18.43 3.60
C ASN A 33 29.72 17.88 4.75
N CYS A 34 28.77 18.71 5.21
CA CYS A 34 27.88 18.43 6.35
C CYS A 34 26.72 17.46 6.02
N TYR A 35 26.46 17.19 4.74
CA TYR A 35 25.28 16.42 4.30
C TYR A 35 25.54 14.94 4.00
N SER A 36 26.49 14.30 4.68
CA SER A 36 26.60 12.84 4.59
C SER A 36 25.52 12.19 5.49
N PRO A 37 24.76 11.17 5.01
CA PRO A 37 23.69 10.53 5.78
C PRO A 37 24.16 9.99 7.14
N SER A 38 25.42 9.57 7.22
CA SER A 38 26.09 9.09 8.42
C SER A 38 26.39 10.17 9.46
N LYS A 39 26.45 11.45 9.08
CA LYS A 39 26.59 12.58 10.02
C LYS A 39 25.24 13.10 10.53
N LEU A 40 24.13 12.74 9.88
CA LEU A 40 22.79 13.24 10.18
C LEU A 40 22.06 12.45 11.28
N HIS A 41 22.60 11.32 11.75
CA HIS A 41 21.99 10.48 12.79
C HIS A 41 20.54 10.11 12.48
N MET A 42 20.31 9.62 11.26
CA MET A 42 18.97 9.31 10.74
C MET A 42 18.27 8.17 11.51
N TYR A 43 19.05 7.21 12.02
CA TYR A 43 18.51 6.09 12.80
C TYR A 43 18.02 6.55 14.17
N GLU A 44 18.79 7.43 14.80
CA GLU A 44 18.41 8.10 16.03
C GLU A 44 17.19 9.00 15.81
N ALA A 45 17.11 9.69 14.67
CA ALA A 45 15.97 10.53 14.34
C ALA A 45 14.67 9.73 14.15
N GLN A 46 14.75 8.51 13.63
CA GLN A 46 13.61 7.58 13.58
C GLN A 46 13.10 7.25 14.99
N PHE A 47 14.01 7.02 15.95
CA PHE A 47 13.64 6.72 17.33
C PHE A 47 13.12 7.93 18.11
N PHE A 48 13.82 9.08 18.03
CA PHE A 48 13.50 10.26 18.83
C PHE A 48 12.49 11.20 18.18
N GLY A 49 12.25 11.09 16.87
CA GLY A 49 11.41 12.02 16.10
C GLY A 49 12.07 13.37 15.81
N PHE A 50 13.35 13.53 16.16
CA PHE A 50 14.17 14.70 15.86
C PHE A 50 15.63 14.29 15.73
N THR A 51 16.44 15.07 15.03
CA THR A 51 17.89 14.82 14.95
C THR A 51 18.58 15.31 16.23
N PRO A 52 19.56 14.56 16.77
CA PRO A 52 20.33 14.97 17.95
C PRO A 52 20.90 16.39 17.86
N GLN A 53 21.35 16.80 16.66
CA GLN A 53 21.91 18.12 16.37
C GLN A 53 20.87 19.23 16.58
N THR A 54 19.65 19.06 16.09
CA THR A 54 18.58 20.05 16.29
C THR A 54 18.20 20.17 17.75
N CYS A 55 18.18 19.06 18.50
CA CYS A 55 17.92 19.09 19.94
C CYS A 55 18.99 19.89 20.68
N VAL A 56 20.27 19.60 20.43
CA VAL A 56 21.40 20.32 21.04
C VAL A 56 21.39 21.80 20.69
N LEU A 57 21.13 22.15 19.43
CA LEU A 57 21.02 23.54 19.00
C LEU A 57 19.96 24.30 19.81
N ARG A 58 18.76 23.71 19.97
CA ARG A 58 17.68 24.31 20.77
C ARG A 58 18.07 24.49 22.23
N VAL A 59 18.78 23.52 22.82
CA VAL A 59 19.30 23.62 24.19
C VAL A 59 20.32 24.78 24.29
N CYS A 60 21.27 24.86 23.36
CA CYS A 60 22.26 25.94 23.33
C CYS A 60 21.61 27.32 23.20
N ASN A 61 20.61 27.46 22.32
CA ASN A 61 19.88 28.71 22.15
C ASN A 61 19.10 29.08 23.43
N ALA A 62 18.46 28.11 24.08
CA ALA A 62 17.77 28.36 25.34
C ALA A 62 18.71 28.86 26.46
N PHE A 63 19.95 28.34 26.53
CA PHE A 63 20.96 28.84 27.45
C PHE A 63 21.38 30.29 27.14
N GLN A 64 21.52 30.62 25.87
CA GLN A 64 21.88 31.98 25.44
C GLN A 64 20.74 32.97 25.71
N ASP A 65 19.50 32.60 25.40
CA ASP A 65 18.32 33.41 25.70
C ASP A 65 18.25 33.70 27.21
N CYS A 66 18.49 32.69 28.06
CA CYS A 66 18.55 32.87 29.51
C CYS A 66 19.66 33.86 29.92
N LEU A 67 20.84 33.80 29.29
CA LEU A 67 21.94 34.72 29.57
C LEU A 67 21.52 36.17 29.23
N TYR A 68 20.91 36.36 28.05
CA TYR A 68 20.43 37.66 27.59
C TYR A 68 19.29 38.22 28.43
N ASP A 69 18.47 37.36 29.03
CA ASP A 69 17.40 37.76 29.93
C ASP A 69 17.89 38.12 31.34
N ILE A 70 18.85 37.36 31.88
CA ILE A 70 19.32 37.53 33.26
C ILE A 70 20.24 38.76 33.40
N LEU A 71 21.19 38.96 32.48
CA LEU A 71 22.21 40.01 32.62
C LEU A 71 21.63 41.44 32.72
N PRO A 72 20.62 41.84 31.92
CA PRO A 72 19.98 43.13 32.08
C PRO A 72 19.23 43.28 33.41
N VAL A 73 18.70 42.19 33.98
CA VAL A 73 18.05 42.21 35.29
C VAL A 73 19.10 42.45 36.38
N VAL A 74 20.23 41.74 36.32
CA VAL A 74 21.36 41.95 37.24
C VAL A 74 21.87 43.39 37.14
N GLU A 75 22.08 43.91 35.92
CA GLU A 75 22.49 45.29 35.67
C GLU A 75 21.51 46.28 36.33
N LYS A 76 20.20 46.12 36.11
CA LYS A 76 19.16 46.98 36.72
C LYS A 76 19.18 46.93 38.25
N VAL A 77 19.35 45.74 38.84
CA VAL A 77 19.41 45.60 40.31
C VAL A 77 20.66 46.28 40.86
N CYS A 78 21.83 46.09 40.25
CA CYS A 78 23.07 46.75 40.65
C CYS A 78 22.93 48.28 40.61
N VAL A 79 22.39 48.84 39.52
CA VAL A 79 22.17 50.29 39.39
C VAL A 79 21.23 50.77 40.50
N ARG A 80 20.10 50.10 40.73
CA ARG A 80 19.11 50.50 41.75
C ARG A 80 19.68 50.49 43.17
N GLN A 81 20.52 49.51 43.49
CA GLN A 81 21.10 49.38 44.83
C GLN A 81 22.20 50.42 45.08
N LEU A 82 22.92 50.82 44.04
CA LEU A 82 24.06 51.74 44.14
C LEU A 82 23.67 53.22 43.91
N SER A 83 22.49 53.49 43.34
CA SER A 83 22.02 54.86 43.04
C SER A 83 21.35 55.59 44.21
N SER A 84 21.48 55.11 45.45
CA SER A 84 20.79 55.62 46.65
C SER A 84 21.17 57.04 47.09
N GLY A 85 21.80 57.87 46.24
CA GLY A 85 22.45 59.14 46.62
C GLY A 85 22.39 60.32 45.64
N GLY A 86 21.66 60.28 44.52
CA GLY A 86 21.45 61.47 43.66
C GLY A 86 21.39 61.23 42.15
N SER A 87 20.81 62.17 41.39
CA SER A 87 20.38 62.01 39.99
C SER A 87 21.50 62.02 38.92
N GLU A 88 22.57 62.80 39.08
CA GLU A 88 23.68 62.83 38.09
C GLU A 88 24.64 61.63 38.25
N ALA A 89 24.84 61.17 39.48
CA ALA A 89 25.65 59.98 39.76
C ALA A 89 25.01 58.70 39.19
N GLU A 90 23.68 58.69 39.04
CA GLU A 90 22.93 57.54 38.53
C GLU A 90 23.16 57.30 37.04
N GLU A 91 23.28 58.35 36.22
CA GLU A 91 23.50 58.19 34.77
C GLU A 91 24.91 57.69 34.46
N GLN A 92 25.92 58.21 35.18
CA GLN A 92 27.29 57.68 35.12
C GLN A 92 27.38 56.24 35.61
N LEU A 93 26.64 55.91 36.68
CA LEU A 93 26.56 54.55 37.19
C LEU A 93 25.91 53.59 36.19
N ARG A 94 24.87 54.03 35.46
CA ARG A 94 24.23 53.22 34.40
C ARG A 94 25.18 52.94 33.24
N THR A 95 25.95 53.92 32.78
CA THR A 95 26.89 53.71 31.67
C THR A 95 28.00 52.74 32.05
N VAL A 96 28.57 52.89 33.27
CA VAL A 96 29.58 51.97 33.81
C VAL A 96 28.98 50.57 34.00
N ALA A 97 27.79 50.44 34.61
CA ALA A 97 27.11 49.16 34.79
C ALA A 97 26.84 48.48 33.44
N ARG A 98 26.45 49.23 32.42
CA ARG A 98 26.22 48.72 31.06
C ARG A 98 27.50 48.25 30.38
N GLU A 99 28.63 48.91 30.61
CA GLU A 99 29.93 48.47 30.10
C GLU A 99 30.42 47.20 30.81
N CYS A 100 30.31 47.16 32.15
CA CYS A 100 30.64 45.99 32.96
C CYS A 100 29.78 44.78 32.59
N SER A 101 28.46 44.97 32.43
CA SER A 101 27.50 43.96 32.00
C SER A 101 27.88 43.38 30.62
N ARG A 102 28.28 44.24 29.67
CA ARG A 102 28.76 43.79 28.34
C ARG A 102 30.05 42.99 28.42
N LYS A 103 31.03 43.38 29.25
CA LYS A 103 32.27 42.61 29.45
C LYS A 103 31.98 41.25 30.09
N LEU A 104 31.08 41.20 31.08
CA LEU A 104 30.65 39.96 31.71
C LEU A 104 29.92 39.06 30.71
N GLN A 105 29.05 39.62 29.87
CA GLN A 105 28.36 38.89 28.81
C GLN A 105 29.34 38.22 27.85
N GLN A 106 30.31 38.97 27.31
CA GLN A 106 31.32 38.45 26.40
C GLN A 106 32.14 37.31 27.04
N PHE A 107 32.52 37.49 28.32
CA PHE A 107 33.23 36.46 29.07
C PHE A 107 32.38 35.19 29.22
N LEU A 108 31.10 35.32 29.57
CA LEU A 108 30.20 34.18 29.75
C LEU A 108 29.88 33.47 28.43
N GLU A 109 29.67 34.21 27.34
CA GLU A 109 29.48 33.66 25.99
C GLU A 109 30.70 32.85 25.54
N GLU A 110 31.92 33.37 25.72
CA GLU A 110 33.14 32.66 25.35
C GLU A 110 33.33 31.38 26.19
N ARG A 111 33.06 31.46 27.49
CA ARG A 111 33.11 30.29 28.39
C ARG A 111 32.04 29.27 28.04
N PHE A 112 30.82 29.71 27.73
CA PHE A 112 29.73 28.84 27.31
C PHE A 112 30.09 28.11 26.02
N ARG A 113 30.61 28.80 25.00
CA ARG A 113 31.04 28.18 23.73
C ARG A 113 32.01 27.01 23.96
N LYS A 114 33.03 27.21 24.79
CA LYS A 114 34.02 26.14 25.11
C LYS A 114 33.38 24.95 25.83
N LEU A 115 32.41 25.20 26.72
CA LEU A 115 31.74 24.15 27.46
C LEU A 115 30.64 23.46 26.64
N SER A 116 29.97 24.18 25.75
CA SER A 116 28.87 23.69 24.93
C SER A 116 29.37 22.70 23.89
N GLU A 117 30.58 22.84 23.36
CA GLU A 117 31.22 21.84 22.49
C GLU A 117 31.35 20.48 23.20
N ARG A 118 31.87 20.50 24.43
CA ARG A 118 32.00 19.28 25.25
C ARG A 118 30.63 18.71 25.65
N MET A 119 29.67 19.56 26.01
CA MET A 119 28.30 19.16 26.32
C MET A 119 27.63 18.51 25.11
N THR A 120 27.73 19.13 23.94
CA THR A 120 27.22 18.63 22.66
C THR A 120 27.76 17.24 22.37
N SER A 121 29.08 17.07 22.46
CA SER A 121 29.73 15.78 22.23
C SER A 121 29.17 14.69 23.17
N LEU A 122 29.02 14.98 24.46
CA LEU A 122 28.48 14.02 25.43
C LEU A 122 27.01 13.71 25.18
N LEU A 123 26.18 14.72 24.91
CA LEU A 123 24.75 14.53 24.65
C LEU A 123 24.52 13.69 23.41
N VAL A 124 25.21 14.01 22.31
CA VAL A 124 25.08 13.25 21.06
C VAL A 124 25.56 11.82 21.28
N THR A 125 26.78 11.61 21.79
CA THR A 125 27.39 10.27 21.86
C THR A 125 26.85 9.35 22.95
N ARG A 126 26.28 9.89 24.03
CA ARG A 126 25.86 9.08 25.20
C ARG A 126 24.36 9.09 25.46
N CYS A 127 23.66 10.17 25.11
CA CYS A 127 22.24 10.32 25.45
C CYS A 127 21.35 10.19 24.21
N LEU A 128 21.78 10.74 23.08
CA LEU A 128 21.02 10.83 21.84
C LEU A 128 21.60 9.91 20.77
N THR A 129 22.10 8.74 21.17
CA THR A 129 22.63 7.69 20.28
C THR A 129 21.86 6.39 20.51
N VAL A 130 21.46 5.75 19.43
CA VAL A 130 20.99 4.35 19.46
C VAL A 130 22.21 3.45 19.34
N PRO A 131 22.46 2.52 20.29
CA PRO A 131 23.63 1.66 20.22
C PRO A 131 23.63 0.79 18.95
N PRO A 132 24.78 0.56 18.30
CA PRO A 132 24.84 -0.10 16.98
C PRO A 132 24.40 -1.57 16.99
N HIS A 133 24.33 -2.20 18.16
CA HIS A 133 23.88 -3.57 18.34
C HIS A 133 22.38 -3.68 18.68
N VAL A 134 21.69 -2.55 18.79
CA VAL A 134 20.25 -2.49 19.09
C VAL A 134 19.50 -2.20 17.80
N LEU A 135 18.61 -3.11 17.45
CA LEU A 135 17.61 -2.88 16.42
C LEU A 135 16.38 -2.24 17.05
N LEU A 136 15.87 -1.19 16.42
CA LEU A 136 14.60 -0.59 16.77
C LEU A 136 13.45 -1.58 16.54
N PRO A 137 12.34 -1.49 17.30
CA PRO A 137 11.18 -2.37 17.14
C PRO A 137 10.65 -2.42 15.70
N GLU A 138 10.71 -1.30 15.00
CA GLU A 138 10.27 -1.15 13.61
C GLU A 138 11.09 -2.02 12.64
N ASP A 139 12.35 -2.32 12.97
CA ASP A 139 13.28 -3.06 12.12
C ASP A 139 13.40 -4.55 12.49
N GLN A 140 12.61 -5.05 13.44
CA GLN A 140 12.68 -6.46 13.88
C GLN A 140 12.41 -7.45 12.74
N SER A 141 11.64 -7.06 11.73
CA SER A 141 11.38 -7.87 10.54
C SER A 141 12.65 -8.16 9.75
N HIS A 142 13.58 -7.21 9.68
CA HIS A 142 14.86 -7.37 8.97
C HIS A 142 15.75 -8.44 9.63
N GLN A 143 15.65 -8.64 10.94
CA GLN A 143 16.36 -9.72 11.64
C GLN A 143 15.76 -11.10 11.31
N LYS A 144 14.44 -11.18 11.18
CA LYS A 144 13.72 -12.44 10.90
C LYS A 144 13.91 -12.89 9.45
N TYR A 145 14.07 -11.95 8.53
CA TYR A 145 14.14 -12.21 7.08
C TYR A 145 15.38 -11.55 6.46
N PRO A 146 16.60 -12.06 6.73
CA PRO A 146 17.84 -11.48 6.20
C PRO A 146 17.96 -11.57 4.67
N HIS A 147 17.25 -12.51 4.05
CA HIS A 147 17.20 -12.69 2.59
C HIS A 147 15.85 -12.27 2.00
N ALA A 148 15.15 -11.34 2.66
CA ALA A 148 13.79 -10.91 2.28
C ALA A 148 13.65 -10.61 0.78
N VAL A 149 14.65 -9.99 0.15
CA VAL A 149 14.58 -9.66 -1.28
C VAL A 149 14.42 -10.90 -2.15
N GLN A 150 15.21 -11.96 -1.92
CA GLN A 150 15.13 -13.18 -2.72
C GLN A 150 13.84 -13.96 -2.43
N GLU A 151 13.39 -13.96 -1.17
CA GLU A 151 12.12 -14.57 -0.80
C GLU A 151 10.92 -13.83 -1.39
N VAL A 152 10.93 -12.50 -1.41
CA VAL A 152 9.89 -11.67 -2.03
C VAL A 152 9.81 -11.96 -3.52
N LEU A 153 10.94 -11.96 -4.25
CA LEU A 153 10.96 -12.29 -5.67
C LEU A 153 10.40 -13.70 -5.96
N ARG A 154 10.75 -14.68 -5.11
CA ARG A 154 10.22 -16.04 -5.23
C ARG A 154 8.71 -16.08 -4.98
N LEU A 155 8.22 -15.36 -3.97
CA LEU A 155 6.79 -15.28 -3.66
C LEU A 155 6.02 -14.57 -4.77
N GLU A 156 6.55 -13.49 -5.33
CA GLU A 156 5.95 -12.80 -6.47
C GLU A 156 5.84 -13.71 -7.70
N SER A 157 6.89 -14.49 -8.01
CA SER A 157 6.84 -15.50 -9.08
C SER A 157 5.76 -16.55 -8.80
N SER A 158 5.71 -17.08 -7.57
CA SER A 158 4.72 -18.09 -7.19
C SER A 158 3.29 -17.57 -7.25
N ILE A 159 3.06 -16.29 -6.90
CA ILE A 159 1.76 -15.64 -7.03
C ILE A 159 1.36 -15.52 -8.50
N ALA A 160 2.28 -15.09 -9.37
CA ALA A 160 2.02 -14.97 -10.81
C ALA A 160 1.70 -16.33 -11.45
N GLU A 161 2.46 -17.37 -11.12
CA GLU A 161 2.20 -18.75 -11.55
C GLU A 161 0.82 -19.24 -11.10
N LEU A 162 0.47 -18.98 -9.83
CA LEU A 162 -0.81 -19.40 -9.29
C LEU A 162 -1.99 -18.67 -9.93
N GLN A 163 -1.85 -17.38 -10.22
CA GLN A 163 -2.86 -16.60 -10.93
C GLN A 163 -3.08 -17.13 -12.35
N SER A 164 -2.00 -17.42 -13.09
CA SER A 164 -2.08 -18.01 -14.43
C SER A 164 -2.75 -19.39 -14.42
N ALA A 165 -2.38 -20.24 -13.45
CA ALA A 165 -3.01 -21.55 -13.29
C ALA A 165 -4.50 -21.42 -12.97
N PHE A 166 -4.88 -20.50 -12.08
CA PHE A 166 -6.27 -20.24 -11.75
C PHE A 166 -7.09 -19.79 -12.97
N GLU A 167 -6.56 -18.90 -13.80
CA GLU A 167 -7.23 -18.46 -15.03
C GLU A 167 -7.41 -19.61 -16.03
N ALA A 168 -6.40 -20.47 -16.18
CA ALA A 168 -6.47 -21.66 -17.01
C ALA A 168 -7.55 -22.63 -16.51
N GLU A 169 -7.62 -22.88 -15.20
CA GLU A 169 -8.64 -23.73 -14.58
C GLU A 169 -10.06 -23.17 -14.76
N VAL A 170 -10.24 -21.85 -14.63
CA VAL A 170 -11.53 -21.19 -14.90
C VAL A 170 -11.94 -21.37 -16.37
N CYS A 171 -11.00 -21.25 -17.30
CA CYS A 171 -11.25 -21.50 -18.72
C CYS A 171 -11.60 -22.97 -19.00
N ALA A 172 -10.83 -23.90 -18.43
CA ALA A 172 -11.08 -25.34 -18.55
C ALA A 172 -12.47 -25.72 -18.02
N ARG A 173 -12.86 -25.19 -16.85
CA ARG A 173 -14.20 -25.39 -16.29
C ARG A 173 -15.30 -24.88 -17.23
N ARG A 174 -15.11 -23.73 -17.88
CA ARG A 174 -16.08 -23.20 -18.85
C ARG A 174 -16.18 -24.10 -20.09
N ALA A 175 -15.06 -24.61 -20.59
CA ALA A 175 -15.05 -25.53 -21.72
C ALA A 175 -15.80 -26.84 -21.39
N LEU A 176 -15.52 -27.43 -20.22
CA LEU A 176 -16.20 -28.64 -19.76
C LEU A 176 -17.71 -28.44 -19.58
N LEU A 177 -18.15 -27.27 -19.08
CA LEU A 177 -19.57 -26.96 -18.97
C LEU A 177 -20.24 -26.81 -20.35
N ALA A 178 -19.54 -26.26 -21.33
CA ALA A 178 -20.05 -26.15 -22.71
C ALA A 178 -20.17 -27.53 -23.37
N GLU A 179 -19.14 -28.38 -23.22
CA GLU A 179 -19.14 -29.75 -23.73
C GLU A 179 -20.25 -30.59 -23.09
N LEU A 180 -20.48 -30.44 -21.78
CA LEU A 180 -21.58 -31.11 -21.09
C LEU A 180 -22.95 -30.74 -21.68
N GLU A 181 -23.14 -29.48 -22.07
CA GLU A 181 -24.40 -29.04 -22.67
C GLU A 181 -24.57 -29.57 -24.10
N GLU A 182 -23.49 -29.65 -24.88
CA GLU A 182 -23.47 -30.30 -26.19
C GLU A 182 -23.84 -31.80 -26.07
N GLN A 183 -23.27 -32.50 -25.08
CA GLN A 183 -23.56 -33.91 -24.83
C GLN A 183 -25.05 -34.15 -24.51
N LYS A 184 -25.68 -33.28 -23.70
CA LYS A 184 -27.12 -33.38 -23.42
C LYS A 184 -27.98 -33.18 -24.66
N GLU A 185 -27.60 -32.26 -25.54
CA GLU A 185 -28.35 -32.02 -26.77
C GLU A 185 -28.25 -33.22 -27.71
N VAL A 186 -27.07 -33.83 -27.84
CA VAL A 186 -26.88 -35.06 -28.62
C VAL A 186 -27.66 -36.24 -28.01
N GLU A 187 -27.66 -36.38 -26.69
CA GLU A 187 -28.46 -37.39 -25.98
C GLU A 187 -29.95 -37.22 -26.27
N ARG A 188 -30.48 -35.99 -26.18
CA ARG A 188 -31.87 -35.66 -26.52
C ARG A 188 -32.22 -36.04 -27.96
N GLN A 189 -31.36 -35.73 -28.91
CA GLN A 189 -31.57 -36.08 -30.32
C GLN A 189 -31.56 -37.60 -30.54
N LEU A 190 -30.67 -38.32 -29.85
CA LEU A 190 -30.61 -39.77 -29.94
C LEU A 190 -31.87 -40.42 -29.36
N ASP A 191 -32.36 -39.94 -28.22
CA ASP A 191 -33.60 -40.39 -27.60
C ASP A 191 -34.81 -40.17 -28.52
N GLU A 192 -34.86 -39.03 -29.23
CA GLU A 192 -35.90 -38.74 -30.22
C GLU A 192 -35.87 -39.76 -31.38
N ILE A 193 -34.68 -40.06 -31.91
CA ILE A 193 -34.51 -41.08 -32.96
C ILE A 193 -34.91 -42.47 -32.46
N VAL A 194 -34.49 -42.84 -31.25
CA VAL A 194 -34.84 -44.13 -30.65
C VAL A 194 -36.36 -44.25 -30.44
N SER A 195 -37.02 -43.19 -29.99
CA SER A 195 -38.49 -43.14 -29.87
C SER A 195 -39.15 -43.32 -31.23
N TRP A 196 -38.70 -42.57 -32.23
CA TRP A 196 -39.23 -42.66 -33.60
C TRP A 196 -39.08 -44.06 -34.20
N VAL A 197 -37.92 -44.71 -34.02
CA VAL A 197 -37.70 -46.09 -34.48
C VAL A 197 -38.65 -47.07 -33.78
N ARG A 198 -38.85 -46.92 -32.47
CA ARG A 198 -39.80 -47.77 -31.71
C ARG A 198 -41.24 -47.55 -32.19
N GLU A 199 -41.62 -46.30 -32.43
CA GLU A 199 -42.95 -45.96 -32.95
C GLU A 199 -43.17 -46.59 -34.33
N LEU A 200 -42.19 -46.49 -35.23
CA LEU A 200 -42.24 -47.10 -36.57
C LEU A 200 -42.37 -48.64 -36.48
N GLN A 201 -41.57 -49.28 -35.63
CA GLN A 201 -41.68 -50.72 -35.37
C GLN A 201 -43.06 -51.08 -34.82
N SER A 202 -43.60 -50.28 -33.89
CA SER A 202 -44.93 -50.52 -33.32
C SER A 202 -46.05 -50.35 -34.35
N ALA A 203 -45.94 -49.37 -35.26
CA ALA A 203 -46.89 -49.14 -36.33
C ALA A 203 -46.90 -50.32 -37.33
N TRP A 204 -45.71 -50.79 -37.71
CA TRP A 204 -45.53 -51.96 -38.58
C TRP A 204 -46.20 -53.21 -38.00
N VAL A 205 -46.02 -53.45 -36.70
CA VAL A 205 -46.65 -54.58 -35.99
C VAL A 205 -48.18 -54.43 -35.92
N LYS A 206 -48.69 -53.22 -35.68
CA LYS A 206 -50.14 -52.94 -35.66
C LYS A 206 -50.82 -53.19 -37.00
N GLU A 207 -50.12 -53.00 -38.10
CA GLU A 207 -50.62 -53.23 -39.46
C GLU A 207 -50.67 -54.73 -39.84
N GLY A 208 -50.38 -55.62 -38.89
CA GLY A 208 -50.48 -57.08 -39.05
C GLY A 208 -49.23 -57.72 -39.62
N ASN A 209 -48.17 -56.93 -39.86
CA ASN A 209 -46.89 -57.45 -40.28
C ASN A 209 -46.07 -57.89 -39.06
N SER A 210 -45.32 -58.99 -39.18
CA SER A 210 -44.41 -59.44 -38.11
C SER A 210 -43.08 -58.68 -38.22
N SER A 211 -41.92 -59.36 -38.28
CA SER A 211 -40.69 -58.65 -38.61
C SER A 211 -40.67 -58.26 -40.09
N PHE A 212 -40.14 -57.09 -40.43
CA PHE A 212 -39.95 -56.68 -41.84
C PHE A 212 -39.20 -57.76 -42.64
N HIS A 213 -38.18 -58.34 -42.01
CA HIS A 213 -37.38 -59.41 -42.58
C HIS A 213 -38.21 -60.66 -42.90
N ASP A 214 -39.10 -61.06 -41.99
CA ASP A 214 -39.94 -62.25 -42.18
C ASP A 214 -41.08 -62.00 -43.16
N SER A 215 -41.70 -60.80 -43.12
CA SER A 215 -42.66 -60.37 -44.15
C SER A 215 -42.02 -60.41 -45.55
N PHE A 216 -40.81 -59.85 -45.71
CA PHE A 216 -40.09 -59.87 -46.99
C PHE A 216 -39.74 -61.29 -47.42
N ARG A 217 -39.33 -62.16 -46.50
CA ARG A 217 -39.05 -63.58 -46.75
C ARG A 217 -40.29 -64.31 -47.27
N THR A 218 -41.43 -64.16 -46.61
CA THR A 218 -42.70 -64.80 -47.02
C THR A 218 -43.17 -64.32 -48.38
N VAL A 219 -42.99 -63.03 -48.70
CA VAL A 219 -43.28 -62.49 -50.05
C VAL A 219 -42.35 -63.12 -51.09
N MET A 220 -41.05 -63.20 -50.83
CA MET A 220 -40.10 -63.83 -51.76
C MET A 220 -40.37 -65.31 -51.98
N GLU A 221 -40.76 -66.05 -50.94
CA GLU A 221 -41.15 -67.46 -51.04
C GLU A 221 -42.44 -67.64 -51.84
N SER A 222 -43.44 -66.78 -51.63
CA SER A 222 -44.70 -66.83 -52.38
C SER A 222 -44.52 -66.45 -53.85
N VAL A 223 -43.67 -65.46 -54.16
CA VAL A 223 -43.26 -65.12 -55.54
C VAL A 223 -42.57 -66.30 -56.22
N LYS A 224 -41.64 -66.99 -55.54
CA LYS A 224 -41.01 -68.19 -56.09
C LYS A 224 -42.03 -69.28 -56.41
N LYS A 225 -42.94 -69.58 -55.48
CA LYS A 225 -44.02 -70.56 -55.70
C LYS A 225 -44.92 -70.18 -56.88
N LEU A 226 -45.29 -68.90 -56.99
CA LEU A 226 -46.08 -68.38 -58.09
C LEU A 226 -45.36 -68.54 -59.43
N GLN A 227 -44.06 -68.24 -59.48
CA GLN A 227 -43.24 -68.40 -60.68
C GLN A 227 -43.17 -69.87 -61.11
N THR A 228 -43.05 -70.80 -60.17
CA THR A 228 -43.13 -72.24 -60.45
C THR A 228 -44.50 -72.63 -61.00
N ALA A 229 -45.59 -72.17 -60.37
CA ALA A 229 -46.95 -72.45 -60.82
C ALA A 229 -47.26 -71.88 -62.21
N ILE A 230 -46.82 -70.65 -62.50
CA ILE A 230 -46.94 -70.05 -63.84
C ILE A 230 -46.18 -70.87 -64.88
N THR A 231 -44.98 -71.35 -64.55
CA THR A 231 -44.19 -72.21 -65.44
C THR A 231 -44.90 -73.54 -65.68
N GLU A 232 -45.50 -74.14 -64.66
CA GLU A 232 -46.30 -75.37 -64.80
C GLU A 232 -47.57 -75.17 -65.63
N VAL A 233 -48.27 -74.04 -65.47
CA VAL A 233 -49.46 -73.68 -66.26
C VAL A 233 -49.07 -73.42 -67.71
N TYR A 234 -47.94 -72.75 -67.96
CA TYR A 234 -47.42 -72.54 -69.32
C TYR A 234 -47.04 -73.88 -69.99
N ASN A 235 -46.51 -74.83 -69.23
CA ASN A 235 -46.18 -76.17 -69.72
C ASN A 235 -47.40 -77.11 -69.86
N LYS A 236 -48.51 -76.81 -69.18
CA LYS A 236 -49.78 -77.57 -69.23
C LYS A 236 -50.87 -76.90 -70.09
N ALA A 237 -50.64 -75.68 -70.56
CA ALA A 237 -51.52 -75.02 -71.51
C ALA A 237 -51.49 -75.82 -72.82
N PRO A 238 -52.65 -76.16 -73.42
CA PRO A 238 -52.65 -76.78 -74.73
C PRO A 238 -51.98 -75.82 -75.71
N GLN A 239 -50.96 -76.30 -76.43
CA GLN A 239 -50.60 -75.62 -77.67
C GLN A 239 -51.88 -75.52 -78.52
N PRO A 240 -52.20 -74.34 -79.09
CA PRO A 240 -53.21 -74.29 -80.13
C PRO A 240 -52.75 -75.27 -81.23
N ARG A 241 -53.61 -76.26 -81.52
CA ARG A 241 -53.45 -77.06 -82.73
C ARG A 241 -53.80 -76.17 -83.91
N ASP A 242 -52.88 -76.19 -84.87
CA ASP A 242 -52.91 -75.69 -86.25
C ASP A 242 -52.70 -74.18 -86.45
#